data_AF-A0A8T4PEE8-F1
#
_entry.id   AF-A0A8T4PEE8-F1
#
_cell.length_a   1.000
_cell.length_b   1.000
_cell.length_c   1.000
_cell.angle_alpha   90.00
_cell.angle_beta   90.00
_cell.angle_gamma   90.00
#
_symmetry.space_group_name_H-M   'P 1'
#
loop_
_entity.id
_entity.type
_entity.pdbx_description
1 polymer ?
#
loop_
_entity_poly.entity_id
_entity_poly.type
_entity_poly.pdbx_seq_one_letter_code
_entity_poly.pdbx_strand_id
1 'polypeptide(L)' 'MLSTYKPKSIQVIGFDRFDYDFLKNIRRDLVISIPFIHAQEINYVVDANGNLISDGKYYREYNGLNQLVRLGNTST' A
#
# COMPACT_ATOMS: atom_id res chain seq x y z
N MET A 1 -1.42 -28.26 -14.27
CA MET A 1 -1.36 -27.10 -15.18
C MET A 1 -0.67 -25.96 -14.46
N LEU A 2 0.43 -25.44 -15.00
CA LEU A 2 1.22 -24.36 -14.40
C LEU A 2 0.84 -23.04 -15.09
N SER A 3 0.35 -22.05 -14.34
CA SER A 3 -0.02 -20.74 -14.88
C SER A 3 1.19 -19.81 -14.85
N THR A 4 1.73 -19.48 -16.02
CA THR A 4 2.85 -18.54 -16.18
C THR A 4 2.32 -17.11 -16.23
N TYR A 5 2.63 -16.30 -15.23
CA TYR A 5 2.34 -14.87 -15.23
C TYR A 5 3.23 -14.14 -16.25
N LYS A 6 2.62 -13.43 -17.22
CA LYS A 6 3.32 -12.50 -18.11
C LYS A 6 3.17 -11.06 -17.57
N PRO A 7 4.25 -10.37 -17.19
CA PRO A 7 4.16 -8.96 -16.83
C PRO A 7 3.79 -8.12 -18.05
N LYS A 8 2.82 -7.20 -17.90
CA LYS A 8 2.51 -6.20 -18.92
C LYS A 8 3.63 -5.14 -18.93
N SER A 9 4.02 -4.73 -20.14
CA SER A 9 5.13 -3.82 -20.42
C SER A 9 5.08 -2.52 -19.61
N ILE A 10 6.25 -2.10 -19.13
CA ILE A 10 6.47 -0.81 -18.46
C ILE A 10 6.36 0.30 -19.51
N GLN A 11 5.47 1.26 -19.27
CA GLN A 11 5.32 2.45 -20.10
C GLN A 11 6.34 3.49 -19.62
N VAL A 12 7.39 3.71 -20.39
CA VAL A 12 8.33 4.82 -20.15
C VAL A 12 7.64 6.08 -20.65
N ILE A 13 7.14 6.90 -19.73
CA ILE A 13 6.56 8.21 -20.07
C ILE A 13 7.74 9.12 -20.43
N GLY A 14 7.88 9.42 -21.72
CA GLY A 14 8.79 10.45 -22.19
C GLY A 14 8.39 11.80 -21.61
N PHE A 15 9.36 12.54 -21.07
CA PHE A 15 9.14 13.92 -20.64
C PHE A 15 9.19 14.81 -21.88
N ASP A 16 8.03 15.19 -22.39
CA ASP A 16 7.95 16.23 -23.42
C ASP A 16 8.35 17.58 -22.81
N ARG A 17 9.17 18.33 -23.58
CA ARG A 17 9.81 19.58 -23.15
C ARG A 17 8.75 20.61 -22.75
N PHE A 18 8.89 21.17 -21.55
CA PHE A 18 8.10 22.31 -21.12
C PHE A 18 8.62 23.60 -21.77
N ASP A 19 7.72 24.36 -22.41
CA ASP A 19 8.00 25.69 -22.96
C ASP A 19 8.28 26.69 -21.83
N TYR A 20 9.43 27.35 -21.88
CA TYR A 20 9.94 28.24 -20.83
C TYR A 20 9.18 29.57 -20.70
N ASP A 21 8.32 29.91 -21.68
CA ASP A 21 7.61 31.20 -21.70
C ASP A 21 6.38 31.27 -20.77
N PHE A 22 5.92 30.14 -20.23
CA PHE A 22 4.78 30.10 -19.31
C PHE A 22 5.09 30.63 -17.90
N LEU A 23 6.38 30.79 -17.54
CA LEU A 23 6.81 31.08 -16.17
C LEU A 23 7.14 32.56 -15.89
N LYS A 24 6.96 33.46 -16.87
CA LYS A 24 7.45 34.84 -16.74
C LYS A 24 6.63 35.76 -15.81
N ASN A 25 5.43 35.35 -15.39
CA ASN A 25 4.50 36.24 -14.67
C ASN A 25 3.92 35.68 -13.35
N ILE A 26 4.40 34.54 -12.86
CA ILE A 26 3.87 33.99 -11.60
C ILE A 26 4.67 34.59 -10.45
N ARG A 27 3.98 35.37 -9.61
CA ARG A 27 4.47 35.88 -8.31
C ARG A 27 5.10 34.73 -7.51
N ARG A 28 6.02 35.09 -6.61
CA ARG A 28 6.80 34.19 -5.74
C ARG A 28 5.93 33.42 -4.72
N ASP A 29 4.94 32.68 -5.18
CA ASP A 29 4.16 31.78 -4.36
C ASP A 29 4.74 30.39 -4.61
N LEU A 30 5.47 29.90 -3.60
CA LEU A 30 6.03 28.56 -3.60
C LEU A 30 4.88 27.54 -3.58
N VAL A 31 4.51 27.04 -4.76
CA VAL A 31 3.57 25.94 -4.90
C VAL A 31 4.29 24.64 -4.58
N ILE A 32 4.24 24.21 -3.32
CA ILE A 32 4.70 22.88 -2.92
C ILE A 32 3.57 21.88 -3.20
N SER A 33 3.64 21.16 -4.31
CA SER A 33 2.77 20.00 -4.54
C SER A 33 3.35 18.79 -3.82
N ILE A 34 2.96 18.57 -2.57
CA ILE A 34 3.29 17.33 -1.84
C ILE A 34 2.40 16.22 -2.42
N PRO A 35 2.96 15.10 -2.92
CA PRO A 35 2.14 13.97 -3.31
C PRO A 35 1.33 13.50 -2.10
N PHE A 36 0.00 13.53 -2.22
CA PHE A 36 -0.89 12.90 -1.25
C PHE A 36 -0.67 11.38 -1.31
N ILE A 37 0.29 10.88 -0.54
CA ILE A 37 0.46 9.45 -0.34
C ILE A 37 -0.59 9.04 0.68
N HIS A 38 -1.52 8.18 0.26
CA HIS A 38 -2.48 7.55 1.14
C HIS A 38 -1.73 6.59 2.09
N ALA A 39 -1.53 7.00 3.34
CA ALA A 39 -1.01 6.12 4.38
C ALA A 39 -2.15 5.22 4.86
N GLN A 40 -2.25 4.02 4.28
CA GLN A 40 -3.15 3.00 4.80
C GLN A 40 -2.52 2.41 6.06
N GLU A 41 -3.00 2.83 7.24
CA GLU A 41 -2.61 2.22 8.51
C GLU A 41 -3.14 0.78 8.57
N ILE A 42 -2.22 -0.20 8.56
CA ILE A 42 -2.56 -1.59 8.80
C ILE A 42 -2.30 -1.88 10.28
N ASN A 43 -3.38 -2.08 11.04
CA ASN A 43 -3.31 -2.40 12.47
C ASN A 43 -3.08 -3.90 12.68
N TYR A 44 -1.80 -4.28 12.79
CA TYR A 44 -1.42 -5.64 13.17
C TYR A 44 -1.44 -5.80 14.69
N VAL A 45 -2.11 -6.86 15.16
CA VAL A 45 -2.16 -7.25 16.57
C VAL A 45 -1.58 -8.66 16.69
N VAL A 46 -0.70 -8.85 17.67
CA VAL A 46 -0.02 -10.13 17.95
C VAL A 46 -0.30 -10.61 19.37
N ASP A 47 -0.22 -11.92 19.58
CA ASP A 47 -0.25 -12.53 20.91
C ASP A 47 1.15 -12.50 21.59
N ALA A 48 1.23 -13.02 22.81
CA ALA A 48 2.47 -13.09 23.60
C ALA A 48 3.56 -13.98 22.99
N ASN A 49 3.19 -14.92 22.10
CA ASN A 49 4.11 -15.80 21.39
C ASN A 49 4.55 -15.20 20.04
N GLY A 50 4.02 -14.02 19.67
CA GLY A 50 4.30 -13.35 18.41
C GLY A 50 3.46 -13.84 17.23
N ASN A 51 2.41 -14.63 17.45
CA ASN A 51 1.50 -15.01 16.38
C ASN A 51 0.58 -13.84 16.02
N LEU A 52 0.33 -13.65 14.72
CA LEU A 52 -0.57 -12.61 14.23
C LEU A 52 -2.03 -12.98 14.53
N ILE A 53 -2.69 -12.24 15.41
CA ILE A 53 -4.09 -12.50 15.79
C ILE A 53 -5.09 -11.62 15.01
N SER A 54 -4.70 -10.43 14.56
CA SER A 54 -5.55 -9.56 13.74
C SER A 54 -4.73 -8.65 12.83
N ASP A 55 -5.24 -8.38 11.63
CA ASP A 55 -4.68 -7.42 10.66
C ASP A 55 -5.71 -6.38 10.20
N GLY A 56 -6.78 -6.20 10.99
CA GLY A 56 -7.90 -5.33 10.67
C GLY A 56 -8.91 -5.91 9.69
N LYS A 57 -8.57 -6.98 8.95
CA LYS A 57 -9.46 -7.64 7.99
C LYS A 57 -9.88 -9.03 8.43
N TYR A 58 -8.98 -9.75 9.09
CA TYR A 58 -9.20 -11.11 9.54
C TYR A 58 -8.74 -11.27 11.00
N TYR A 59 -9.46 -12.10 11.75
CA TYR A 59 -9.00 -12.61 13.04
C TYR A 59 -8.52 -14.06 12.88
N ARG A 60 -7.52 -14.42 13.68
CA ARG A 60 -6.84 -15.73 13.67
C ARG A 60 -6.78 -16.28 15.08
N GLU A 61 -7.06 -17.58 15.22
CA GLU A 61 -6.92 -18.30 16.50
C GLU A 61 -5.89 -19.41 16.34
N TYR A 62 -5.01 -19.54 17.33
CA TYR A 62 -3.96 -20.55 17.37
C TYR A 62 -4.18 -21.50 18.55
N ASN A 63 -3.78 -22.76 18.39
CA ASN A 63 -3.74 -23.72 19.50
C ASN A 63 -2.45 -23.56 20.35
N GLY A 64 -2.33 -24.37 21.40
CA GLY A 64 -1.15 -24.36 22.29
C GLY A 64 0.17 -24.79 21.65
N LEU A 65 0.17 -25.25 20.39
CA LEU A 65 1.37 -25.56 19.60
C LEU A 65 1.68 -24.48 18.55
N ASN A 66 1.05 -23.29 18.66
CA ASN A 66 1.13 -22.19 17.70
C ASN A 66 0.66 -22.57 16.28
N GLN A 67 -0.28 -23.50 16.17
CA GLN A 67 -0.87 -23.89 14.88
C GLN A 67 -2.21 -23.16 14.69
N LEU A 68 -2.42 -22.59 13.51
CA LEU A 68 -3.66 -21.91 13.16
C LEU A 68 -4.83 -22.91 13.16
N VAL A 69 -5.83 -22.68 14.01
CA VAL A 69 -7.04 -23.52 14.10
C VAL A 69 -8.26 -22.86 13.50
N ARG A 70 -8.29 -21.53 13.42
CA ARG A 70 -9.42 -20.79 12.87
C ARG A 70 -8.97 -19.51 12.19
N LEU A 71 -9.61 -19.22 11.06
CA LEU A 71 -9.54 -17.95 10.36
C LEU A 71 -10.97 -17.43 10.17
N GLY A 72 -11.22 -16.20 10.57
CA GLY A 72 -12.50 -15.55 10.33
C GLY A 72 -12.33 -14.12 9.83
N ASN A 73 -13.36 -13.62 9.17
CA ASN A 73 -13.39 -12.24 8.71
C ASN A 73 -13.79 -11.34 9.86
N THR A 74 -13.12 -10.21 9.99
CA THR A 74 -13.63 -9.08 10.76
C THR A 74 -14.69 -8.45 9.89
N SER A 75 -15.97 -8.76 10.14
CA SER A 75 -17.08 -8.07 9.49
C SER A 75 -17.02 -6.60 9.91
N THR A 76 -16.69 -5.72 8.97
CA THR A 76 -16.82 -4.26 9.11
C THR A 76 -18.24 -3.87 9.46
#